data_AF-A0A955I0U1-F1
#
_entry.id   AF-A0A955I0U1-F1
#
_cell.length_a   1.000
_cell.length_b   1.000
_cell.length_c   1.000
_cell.angle_alpha   90.00
_cell.angle_beta   90.00
_cell.angle_gamma   90.00
#
_symmetry.space_group_name_H-M   'P 1'
#
loop_
_entity.id
_entity.type
_entity.pdbx_description
1 polymer ?
#
loop_
_entity_poly.entity_id
_entity_poly.type
_entity_poly.pdbx_seq_one_letter_code
_entity_poly.pdbx_strand_id
1 'polypeptide(L)' 'MDNHLYNLMLQLTQEQKSLWRIQNNYLADANEDKEAAALWQTIAAAKAEQVKMLEAHIQKRMAA' A
#
# COMPACT_ATOMS: atom_id res chain seq x y z
N MET A 1 -0.11 -22.56 8.97
CA MET A 1 0.39 -21.23 8.59
C MET A 1 1.15 -20.65 9.78
N ASP A 2 2.37 -20.16 9.57
CA ASP A 2 3.09 -19.37 10.57
C ASP A 2 2.32 -18.06 10.80
N ASN A 3 2.02 -17.74 12.06
CA ASN A 3 1.35 -16.48 12.45
C ASN A 3 2.05 -15.27 11.82
N HIS A 4 3.37 -15.33 11.63
CA HIS A 4 4.13 -14.27 10.99
C HIS A 4 3.81 -14.13 9.49
N LEU A 5 3.69 -15.24 8.74
CA LEU A 5 3.32 -15.20 7.32
C LEU A 5 1.90 -14.65 7.13
N TYR A 6 0.97 -15.07 7.99
CA TYR A 6 -0.39 -14.54 8.01
C TYR A 6 -0.40 -13.02 8.25
N ASN A 7 0.37 -12.55 9.24
CA ASN A 7 0.48 -11.12 9.52
C ASN A 7 1.03 -10.32 8.34
N LEU A 8 2.02 -10.85 7.61
CA LEU A 8 2.56 -10.22 6.41
C LEU A 8 1.52 -10.12 5.29
N MET A 9 0.77 -11.20 5.02
CA MET A 9 -0.30 -11.20 4.01
C MET A 9 -1.45 -10.27 4.38
N LEU A 10 -1.80 -10.22 5.67
CA LEU A 10 -2.80 -9.28 6.18
C LEU A 10 -2.34 -7.84 5.98
N GLN A 11 -1.08 -7.52 6.31
CA GLN A 11 -0.52 -6.19 6.09
C GLN A 11 -0.52 -5.80 4.61
N LEU A 12 -0.08 -6.72 3.73
CA LEU A 12 -0.11 -6.50 2.28
C LEU A 12 -1.51 -6.13 1.80
N THR A 13 -2.52 -6.85 2.27
CA THR A 13 -3.93 -6.59 1.93
C THR A 13 -4.37 -5.19 2.36
N GLN A 14 -3.95 -4.73 3.55
CA GLN A 14 -4.30 -3.39 4.02
C GLN A 14 -3.63 -2.29 3.20
N GLU A 15 -2.35 -2.48 2.87
CA GLU A 15 -1.62 -1.49 2.07
C GLU A 15 -2.14 -1.40 0.64
N GLN A 16 -2.45 -2.53 -0.01
CA GLN A 16 -3.08 -2.54 -1.33
C GLN A 16 -4.43 -1.84 -1.32
N LYS A 17 -5.29 -2.11 -0.33
CA LYS A 17 -6.59 -1.43 -0.18
C LYS A 17 -6.43 0.07 0.03
N SER A 18 -5.49 0.48 0.88
CA SER A 18 -5.25 1.89 1.15
C SER A 18 -4.69 2.63 -0.06
N LEU A 19 -3.74 2.02 -0.79
CA LEU A 19 -3.20 2.56 -2.03
C LEU A 19 -4.30 2.75 -3.07
N TRP A 20 -5.15 1.73 -3.25
CA TRP A 20 -6.27 1.80 -4.19
C TRP A 20 -7.23 2.94 -3.86
N ARG A 21 -7.61 3.13 -2.59
CA ARG A 21 -8.48 4.25 -2.18
C ARG A 21 -7.86 5.61 -2.48
N ILE A 22 -6.55 5.78 -2.25
CA ILE A 22 -5.88 7.04 -2.55
C ILE A 22 -5.90 7.32 -4.06
N GLN A 23 -5.55 6.30 -4.86
CA GLN A 23 -5.45 6.45 -6.31
C GLN A 23 -6.80 6.68 -7.00
N ASN A 24 -7.88 6.08 -6.49
CA ASN A 24 -9.18 6.09 -7.16
C ASN A 24 -10.16 7.11 -6.56
N ASN A 25 -9.99 7.50 -5.30
CA ASN A 25 -10.91 8.40 -4.61
C ASN A 25 -10.19 9.66 -4.11
N TYR A 26 -9.23 9.54 -3.19
CA TYR A 26 -8.73 10.71 -2.44
C TYR A 26 -7.99 11.73 -3.31
N LEU A 27 -7.29 11.28 -4.35
CA LEU A 27 -6.67 12.21 -5.31
C LEU A 27 -7.71 12.99 -6.13
N ALA A 28 -8.85 12.38 -6.45
CA ALA A 28 -9.95 13.07 -7.13
C ALA A 28 -10.63 14.06 -6.18
N ASP A 29 -10.86 13.66 -4.93
CA ASP A 29 -11.47 14.51 -3.89
C ASP A 29 -10.59 15.72 -3.53
N ALA A 30 -9.26 15.60 -3.69
CA ALA A 30 -8.29 16.66 -3.42
C ALA A 30 -7.93 17.52 -4.64
N ASN A 31 -8.64 17.40 -5.77
CA ASN A 31 -8.27 18.06 -7.04
C ASN A 31 -8.17 19.60 -6.96
N GLU A 32 -8.97 20.24 -6.11
CA GLU A 32 -8.97 21.69 -5.90
C GLU A 32 -7.96 22.16 -4.83
N ASP A 33 -7.40 21.23 -4.06
CA ASP A 33 -6.39 21.49 -3.03
C ASP A 33 -5.04 20.88 -3.44
N LYS A 34 -4.16 21.73 -3.99
CA LYS A 34 -2.84 21.31 -4.47
C LYS A 34 -1.95 20.76 -3.35
N GLU A 35 -2.08 21.26 -2.12
CA GLU A 35 -1.29 20.79 -0.99
C GLU A 35 -1.75 19.39 -0.57
N ALA A 36 -3.06 19.20 -0.44
CA ALA A 36 -3.64 17.89 -0.14
C ALA A 36 -3.34 16.87 -1.25
N ALA A 37 -3.43 17.25 -2.52
CA ALA A 37 -3.08 16.39 -3.65
C ALA A 37 -1.60 15.96 -3.60
N ALA A 38 -0.67 16.89 -3.32
CA ALA A 38 0.75 16.57 -3.19
C ALA A 38 1.04 15.63 -2.00
N LEU A 39 0.35 15.83 -0.88
CA LEU A 39 0.41 14.92 0.27
C LEU A 39 -0.08 13.52 -0.11
N TRP A 40 -1.24 13.41 -0.76
CA TRP A 40 -1.79 12.12 -1.18
C TRP A 40 -0.90 11.40 -2.18
N GLN A 41 -0.27 12.12 -3.11
CA GLN A 41 0.73 11.55 -4.02
C GLN A 41 1.93 10.99 -3.25
N THR A 42 2.44 11.73 -2.25
CA THR A 42 3.54 11.28 -1.39
C THR A 42 3.17 10.00 -0.62
N ILE A 43 1.97 9.97 -0.04
CA ILE A 43 1.47 8.79 0.70
C ILE A 43 1.28 7.60 -0.25
N ALA A 44 0.73 7.81 -1.46
CA ALA A 44 0.56 6.77 -2.46
C ALA A 44 1.89 6.16 -2.89
N ALA A 45 2.92 6.99 -3.12
CA ALA A 45 4.25 6.51 -3.48
C ALA A 45 4.87 5.65 -2.37
N ALA A 46 4.78 6.09 -1.11
CA ALA A 46 5.27 5.33 0.04
C ALA A 46 4.55 3.97 0.17
N LYS A 47 3.22 3.94 -0.02
CA LYS A 47 2.43 2.70 0.02
C LYS A 47 2.76 1.74 -1.11
N ALA A 48 2.98 2.25 -2.32
CA ALA A 48 3.41 1.43 -3.45
C ALA A 48 4.75 0.73 -3.16
N GLU A 49 5.69 1.42 -2.51
CA GLU A 49 6.95 0.80 -2.11
C GLU A 49 6.76 -0.25 -1.00
N GLN A 50 5.93 0.04 0.00
CA GLN A 50 5.57 -0.93 1.05
C GLN A 50 4.94 -2.19 0.47
N VAL A 51 4.04 -2.07 -0.51
CA VAL A 51 3.43 -3.21 -1.21
C VAL A 51 4.51 -4.07 -1.87
N LYS A 52 5.44 -3.47 -2.62
CA LYS A 52 6.54 -4.21 -3.26
C LYS A 52 7.43 -4.93 -2.25
N MET A 53 7.77 -4.28 -1.14
CA MET A 53 8.57 -4.87 -0.08
C MET A 53 7.86 -6.08 0.53
N LEU A 54 6.57 -5.97 0.83
CA LEU A 54 5.75 -7.04 1.40
C LEU A 54 5.61 -8.21 0.43
N GLU A 55 5.32 -7.95 -0.84
CA GLU A 55 5.24 -8.97 -1.89
C GLU A 55 6.55 -9.74 -2.02
N ALA A 56 7.69 -9.04 -2.11
CA ALA A 56 9.00 -9.66 -2.22
C ALA A 56 9.34 -10.52 -1.00
N HIS A 57 8.98 -10.08 0.21
CA HIS A 57 9.25 -10.84 1.44
C HIS A 57 8.35 -12.07 1.56
N ILE A 58 7.06 -11.93 1.22
CA ILE A 58 6.10 -13.05 1.22
C ILE A 58 6.55 -14.11 0.21
N GLN A 59 6.93 -13.72 -1.01
CA GLN A 59 7.42 -14.64 -2.04
C GLN A 59 8.65 -15.43 -1.57
N LYS A 60 9.65 -14.75 -0.98
CA LYS A 60 10.83 -15.41 -0.41
C LYS A 60 10.47 -16.44 0.66
N ARG A 61 9.48 -16.15 1.51
CA ARG A 61 9.01 -17.06 2.56
C ARG A 61 8.17 -18.23 2.04
N MET A 62 7.43 -18.06 0.96
CA MET A 62 6.65 -19.14 0.35
C MET A 62 7.50 -20.11 -0.48
N ALA A 63 8.66 -19.64 -0.97
CA ALA A 63 9.60 -20.46 -1.73
C ALA A 63 10.64 -21.19 -0.87
N ALA A 64 10.69 -20.90 0.43
CA ALA A 64 11.57 -21.52 1.43
C ALA A 64 10.82 -22.63 2.19
#